data_AF-A0A1U0U1R2-F1
#
_entry.id   AF-A0A1U0U1R2-F1
#
_cell.length_a   1.000
_cell.length_b   1.000
_cell.length_c   1.000
_cell.angle_alpha   90.00
_cell.angle_beta   90.00
_cell.angle_gamma   90.00
#
_symmetry.space_group_name_H-M   'P 1'
#
loop_
_entity.id
_entity.type
_entity.pdbx_description
1 polymer ?
#
loop_
_entity_poly.entity_id
_entity_poly.type
_entity_poly.pdbx_seq_one_letter_code
_entity_poly.pdbx_strand_id
1 'polypeptide(L)'
;MSKKLTKTQGLVQTVPMPKDVAWATKVTGRNLGAVTYMLSLSCEKKSKLGQLTVTFKEDGSLRRIRFRGTGVVVYPGTYLVYVPSTGNVHVVPAKDYKENFGEVRDRDHVFAGD
;
A
#
# COMPACT_ATOMS: atom_id res chain seq x y z
N MET A 1 9.02 -12.05 -15.41
CA MET A 1 7.62 -11.68 -15.74
C MET A 1 7.02 -10.93 -14.56
N SER A 2 6.66 -9.65 -14.73
CA SER A 2 5.97 -8.88 -13.70
C SER A 2 4.54 -9.40 -13.57
N LYS A 3 4.21 -10.02 -12.43
CA LYS A 3 2.86 -10.51 -12.15
C LYS A 3 1.97 -9.28 -11.97
N LYS A 4 1.17 -8.92 -12.98
CA LYS A 4 0.18 -7.83 -12.87
C LYS A 4 -0.76 -8.18 -11.72
N LEU A 5 -0.74 -7.39 -10.65
CA LEU A 5 -1.70 -7.55 -9.55
C LEU A 5 -3.10 -7.19 -10.06
N THR A 6 -4.11 -7.88 -9.53
CA THR A 6 -5.51 -7.62 -9.81
C THR A 6 -5.85 -6.19 -9.37
N LYS A 7 -6.57 -5.43 -10.22
CA LYS A 7 -7.01 -4.06 -9.90
C LYS A 7 -7.75 -4.07 -8.56
N THR A 8 -7.14 -3.45 -7.54
CA THR A 8 -7.69 -3.37 -6.18
C THR A 8 -7.88 -1.90 -5.83
N GLN A 9 -9.07 -1.52 -5.39
CA GLN A 9 -9.38 -0.14 -5.03
C GLN A 9 -8.43 0.39 -3.95
N GLY A 10 -7.82 1.56 -4.20
CA GLY A 10 -6.90 2.22 -3.29
C GLY A 10 -5.43 1.79 -3.43
N LEU A 11 -5.12 0.76 -4.23
CA LEU A 11 -3.75 0.39 -4.58
C LEU A 11 -3.32 1.17 -5.82
N VAL A 12 -2.18 1.86 -5.77
CA VAL A 12 -1.63 2.64 -6.87
C VAL A 12 -0.25 2.15 -7.26
N GLN A 13 0.06 2.20 -8.55
CA GLN A 13 1.41 1.96 -9.06
C GLN A 13 2.27 3.21 -8.78
N THR A 14 3.49 3.00 -8.31
CA THR A 14 4.45 4.06 -8.00
C THR A 14 5.31 4.42 -9.22
N VAL A 15 5.70 5.69 -9.36
CA VAL A 15 6.73 6.10 -10.33
C VAL A 15 8.08 5.58 -9.83
N PRO A 16 8.97 5.02 -10.69
CA PRO A 16 10.00 4.12 -10.20
C PRO A 16 11.23 4.83 -9.57
N MET A 17 11.64 4.40 -8.36
CA MET A 17 13.01 4.08 -7.90
C MET A 17 12.94 3.50 -6.46
N PRO A 18 13.70 2.45 -6.05
CA PRO A 18 14.62 1.54 -6.75
C PRO A 18 13.87 0.43 -7.51
N LYS A 19 14.61 -0.38 -8.28
CA LYS A 19 14.18 -1.41 -9.27
C LYS A 19 13.06 -2.40 -8.87
N ASP A 20 12.63 -2.39 -7.61
CA ASP A 20 11.74 -3.40 -7.05
C ASP A 20 10.53 -2.83 -6.31
N VAL A 21 10.27 -1.52 -6.32
CA VAL A 21 9.06 -0.96 -5.69
C VAL A 21 7.95 -0.87 -6.72
N ALA A 22 6.84 -1.58 -6.49
CA ALA A 22 5.80 -1.70 -7.52
C ALA A 22 4.45 -1.11 -7.12
N TRP A 23 4.12 -1.05 -5.83
CA TRP A 23 2.77 -0.70 -5.38
C TRP A 23 2.77 0.06 -4.06
N ALA A 24 1.87 1.02 -3.94
CA ALA A 24 1.64 1.73 -2.69
C ALA A 24 0.15 1.92 -2.40
N THR A 25 -0.18 2.12 -1.12
CA THR A 25 -1.49 2.63 -0.72
C THR A 25 -1.35 3.65 0.39
N LYS A 26 -2.17 4.70 0.33
CA LYS A 26 -2.36 5.60 1.47
C LYS A 26 -3.24 4.90 2.51
N VAL A 27 -2.78 4.84 3.75
CA VAL A 27 -3.52 4.28 4.87
C VAL A 27 -4.69 5.19 5.22
N THR A 28 -5.89 4.72 4.95
CA THR A 28 -7.17 5.33 5.32
C THR A 28 -8.19 4.24 5.57
N GLY A 29 -9.30 4.55 6.24
CA GLY A 29 -10.40 3.59 6.42
C GLY A 29 -10.95 3.07 5.09
N ARG A 30 -11.03 3.94 4.07
CA ARG A 30 -11.51 3.60 2.72
C ARG A 30 -10.58 2.67 1.94
N ASN A 31 -9.30 2.66 2.28
CA ASN A 31 -8.27 1.87 1.60
C ASN A 31 -7.89 0.59 2.36
N LEU A 32 -8.69 0.15 3.35
CA LEU A 32 -8.36 -1.04 4.13
C LEU A 32 -8.22 -2.30 3.28
N GLY A 33 -8.99 -2.43 2.19
CA GLY A 33 -8.84 -3.53 1.23
C GLY A 33 -7.46 -3.57 0.57
N ALA A 34 -6.91 -2.41 0.17
CA ALA A 34 -5.55 -2.34 -0.36
C ALA A 34 -4.48 -2.62 0.70
N VAL A 35 -4.70 -2.18 1.95
CA VAL A 35 -3.80 -2.44 3.07
C VAL A 35 -3.75 -3.94 3.39
N THR A 36 -4.90 -4.61 3.50
CA THR A 36 -4.96 -6.05 3.79
C THR A 36 -4.41 -6.87 2.63
N TYR A 37 -4.63 -6.43 1.38
CA TYR A 37 -4.08 -7.11 0.21
C TYR A 37 -2.55 -7.07 0.20
N MET A 38 -1.93 -5.91 0.45
CA MET A 38 -0.46 -5.84 0.57
C MET A 38 0.10 -6.70 1.70
N LEU A 39 -0.61 -6.80 2.82
CA LEU A 39 -0.23 -7.72 3.89
C LEU A 39 -0.30 -9.18 3.42
N SER A 40 -1.36 -9.59 2.71
CA SER A 40 -1.47 -10.96 2.18
C SER A 40 -0.30 -11.28 1.24
N LEU A 41 0.03 -10.38 0.31
CA LEU A 41 1.18 -10.55 -0.59
C LEU A 41 2.50 -10.74 0.18
N SER A 42 2.73 -9.93 1.22
CA SER A 42 3.91 -10.08 2.08
C SER A 42 3.92 -11.42 2.83
N CYS A 43 2.78 -11.85 3.37
CA CYS A 43 2.65 -13.10 4.11
C CYS A 43 2.85 -14.32 3.21
N GLU A 44 2.25 -14.34 2.03
CA GLU A 44 2.40 -15.39 1.01
C GLU A 44 3.87 -15.49 0.56
N LYS A 45 4.51 -14.36 0.25
CA LYS A 45 5.89 -14.33 -0.23
C LYS A 45 6.89 -14.82 0.82
N LYS A 46 6.62 -14.57 2.10
CA LYS A 46 7.53 -14.91 3.22
C LYS A 46 7.15 -16.20 3.94
N SER A 47 6.05 -16.85 3.56
CA SER A 47 5.48 -17.99 4.28
C SER A 47 5.30 -17.71 5.78
N LYS A 48 4.77 -16.53 6.12
CA LYS A 48 4.56 -16.09 7.51
C LYS A 48 3.10 -15.78 7.80
N LEU A 49 2.67 -16.12 9.02
CA LEU A 49 1.39 -15.67 9.54
C LEU A 49 1.37 -14.15 9.70
N GLY A 50 0.27 -13.53 9.30
CA GLY A 50 0.03 -12.09 9.45
C GLY A 50 -1.27 -11.85 10.21
N GLN A 51 -1.26 -10.86 11.09
CA GLN A 51 -2.47 -10.37 11.74
C GLN A 51 -2.46 -8.85 11.79
N LEU A 52 -3.61 -8.27 11.47
CA LEU A 52 -3.85 -6.83 11.44
C LEU A 52 -4.91 -6.49 12.50
N THR A 53 -4.66 -5.45 13.30
CA THR A 53 -5.68 -4.86 14.17
C THR A 53 -5.99 -3.46 13.67
N VAL A 54 -7.26 -3.20 13.37
CA VAL A 54 -7.76 -1.90 12.94
C VAL A 54 -8.49 -1.25 14.11
N THR A 55 -8.17 0.01 14.39
CA THR A 55 -8.89 0.80 15.41
C THR A 55 -9.49 2.02 14.75
N PHE A 56 -10.79 2.23 14.97
CA PHE A 56 -11.51 3.44 14.57
C PHE A 56 -11.75 4.33 15.78
N LYS A 57 -11.97 5.61 15.53
CA LYS A 57 -12.50 6.55 16.53
C LYS A 57 -14.03 6.45 16.57
N GLU A 58 -14.63 7.11 17.56
CA GLU A 58 -16.10 7.20 17.69
C GLU A 58 -16.76 7.88 16.48
N ASP A 59 -16.07 8.82 15.83
CA ASP A 59 -16.52 9.51 14.61
C ASP A 59 -16.46 8.65 13.33
N GLY A 60 -16.08 7.37 13.43
CA GLY A 60 -15.93 6.45 12.31
C GLY A 60 -14.67 6.65 11.48
N SER A 61 -13.82 7.63 11.80
CA SER A 61 -12.52 7.80 11.16
C SER A 61 -11.51 6.75 11.64
N LEU A 62 -10.62 6.32 10.74
CA LEU A 62 -9.54 5.41 11.11
C LEU A 62 -8.64 6.09 12.15
N ARG A 63 -8.35 5.42 13.27
CA ARG A 63 -7.41 5.91 14.30
C ARG A 63 -6.00 5.42 14.03
N ARG A 64 -5.85 4.11 13.82
CA ARG A 64 -4.57 3.43 13.58
C ARG A 64 -4.76 2.00 13.10
N ILE A 65 -3.70 1.45 12.55
CA ILE A 65 -3.53 0.04 12.21
C ILE A 65 -2.32 -0.50 12.97
N ARG A 66 -2.39 -1.73 13.47
CA ARG A 66 -1.27 -2.41 14.12
C ARG A 66 -1.02 -3.76 13.48
N PHE A 67 0.23 -4.03 13.11
CA PHE A 67 0.67 -5.35 12.66
C PHE A 67 1.12 -6.16 13.87
N ARG A 68 0.46 -7.29 14.12
CA ARG A 68 0.84 -8.18 15.23
C ARG A 68 2.11 -8.94 14.85
N GLY A 69 2.99 -9.16 15.83
CA GLY A 69 4.28 -9.82 15.62
C GLY A 69 5.42 -8.89 15.22
N THR A 70 5.15 -7.69 14.71
CA THR A 70 6.19 -6.67 14.42
C THR A 70 6.16 -5.48 15.37
N GLY A 71 5.02 -5.26 16.06
CA GLY A 71 4.83 -4.08 16.92
C GLY A 71 4.58 -2.79 16.14
N VAL A 72 4.64 -2.82 14.80
CA VAL A 72 4.48 -1.65 13.95
C VAL A 72 3.05 -1.12 14.06
N VAL A 73 2.95 0.17 14.39
CA VAL A 73 1.70 0.94 14.40
C VAL A 73 1.77 1.96 13.27
N VAL A 74 0.72 2.01 12.46
CA VAL A 74 0.61 2.90 11.30
C VAL A 74 -0.61 3.79 11.46
N TYR A 75 -0.41 5.08 11.23
CA TYR A 75 -1.46 6.09 11.37
C TYR A 75 -2.04 6.48 10.00
N PRO A 76 -3.30 6.94 9.95
CA PRO A 76 -3.91 7.45 8.74
C PRO A 76 -3.04 8.52 8.06
N GLY A 77 -3.02 8.51 6.73
CA GLY A 77 -2.23 9.45 5.93
C GLY A 77 -0.83 8.94 5.56
N THR A 78 -0.28 7.98 6.31
CA THR A 78 0.96 7.27 5.97
C THR A 78 0.76 6.41 4.72
N TYR A 79 1.83 6.14 3.97
CA TYR A 79 1.80 5.22 2.84
C TYR A 79 2.43 3.88 3.22
N LEU A 80 1.83 2.80 2.76
CA LEU A 80 2.46 1.48 2.73
C LEU A 80 2.97 1.22 1.32
N VAL A 81 4.21 0.77 1.21
CA VAL A 81 4.90 0.55 -0.06
C VAL A 81 5.39 -0.89 -0.14
N TYR A 82 4.89 -1.66 -1.10
CA TYR A 82 5.23 -3.07 -1.30
C TYR A 82 6.35 -3.27 -2.34
N VAL A 83 7.31 -4.12 -1.98
CA VAL A 83 8.48 -4.46 -2.79
C VAL A 83 8.41 -5.93 -3.22
N PRO A 84 7.97 -6.26 -4.45
CA PRO A 84 7.75 -7.65 -4.85
C PRO A 84 8.99 -8.55 -4.81
N SER A 85 10.19 -8.01 -5.00
CA SER A 85 11.42 -8.81 -4.98
C SER A 85 11.67 -9.44 -3.60
N THR A 86 11.40 -8.69 -2.53
CA THR A 86 11.64 -9.10 -1.14
C THR A 86 10.37 -9.51 -0.39
N GLY A 87 9.20 -9.13 -0.88
CA GLY A 87 7.94 -9.24 -0.14
C GLY A 87 7.86 -8.28 1.04
N ASN A 88 8.69 -7.23 1.09
CA ASN A 88 8.66 -6.24 2.16
C ASN A 88 7.55 -5.21 1.94
N VAL A 89 6.97 -4.75 3.06
CA VAL A 89 6.07 -3.60 3.11
C VAL A 89 6.73 -2.54 3.97
N HIS A 90 7.02 -1.39 3.38
CA HIS A 90 7.61 -0.25 4.06
C HIS A 90 6.54 0.73 4.48
N VAL A 91 6.72 1.32 5.66
CA VAL A 91 5.88 2.40 6.17
C VAL A 91 6.57 3.71 5.85
N VAL A 92 5.95 4.55 5.02
CA VAL A 92 6.54 5.77 4.48
C VAL A 92 5.66 6.98 4.83
N PRO A 93 6.18 8.00 5.51
CA PRO A 93 5.46 9.26 5.74
C PRO A 93 4.97 9.90 4.43
N ALA A 94 3.86 10.64 4.49
CA ALA A 94 3.26 11.24 3.29
C ALA A 94 4.20 12.23 2.57
N LYS A 95 5.07 12.92 3.31
CA LYS A 95 6.07 13.85 2.76
C LYS A 95 7.08 13.07 1.92
N ASP A 96 7.74 12.10 2.55
CA ASP A 96 8.75 11.25 1.92
C ASP A 96 8.16 10.46 0.75
N TYR A 97 6.89 10.05 0.84
CA TYR A 97 6.22 9.36 -0.26
C TYR A 97 6.13 10.23 -1.52
N LYS A 98 5.73 11.50 -1.36
CA LYS A 98 5.60 12.43 -2.47
C LYS A 98 6.95 12.81 -3.08
N GLU A 99 7.97 12.98 -2.23
CA GLU A 99 9.32 13.34 -2.66
C GLU A 99 10.01 12.20 -3.42
N ASN A 100 9.72 10.93 -3.07
CA ASN A 100 10.48 9.78 -3.58
C ASN A 100 9.72 8.86 -4.55
N PHE A 101 8.38 8.81 -4.52
CA PHE A 101 7.61 7.80 -5.28
C PHE A 101 6.51 8.36 -6.19
N GLY A 102 5.84 9.45 -5.80
CA GLY A 102 4.71 10.01 -6.57
C GLY A 102 3.54 9.03 -6.76
N GLU A 103 2.49 9.45 -7.47
CA GLU A 103 1.40 8.56 -7.90
C GLU A 103 1.36 8.57 -9.43
N VAL A 104 1.36 7.39 -10.07
CA VAL A 104 1.01 7.30 -11.49
C VAL A 104 -0.47 7.62 -11.60
N ARG A 105 -0.80 8.82 -12.06
CA ARG A 105 -2.18 9.12 -12.49
C ARG A 105 -2.37 8.42 -13.82
N ASP A 106 -3.39 7.57 -13.94
CA ASP A 106 -3.89 7.02 -15.21
C ASP A 106 -4.36 8.16 -16.14
N ARG A 107 -3.44 8.99 -16.64
CA ARG A 107 -3.71 10.11 -17.55
C ARG A 107 -3.22 9.87 -18.98
N ASP A 108 -2.65 8.69 -19.26
CA ASP A 108 -2.16 8.34 -20.61
C ASP A 108 -3.09 7.40 -21.38
N HIS A 109 -4.32 7.19 -20.88
CA HIS A 109 -5.43 6.67 -21.67
C HIS A 109 -6.56 7.70 -21.75
N VAL A 110 -6.22 8.90 -22.23
CA VAL A 110 -7.21 9.70 -22.96
C VAL A 110 -7.55 8.87 -24.21
N PHE A 111 -8.82 8.56 -24.36
CA PHE A 111 -9.39 7.96 -25.56
C PHE A 111 -8.80 8.66 -26.79
N ALA A 112 -7.97 7.96 -27.57
CA ALA A 112 -7.82 8.27 -28.97
C ALA A 112 -9.15 7.86 -29.63
N GLY A 113 -10.14 8.73 -29.52
CA GLY A 113 -11.29 8.74 -30.40
C GLY A 113 -10.97 9.71 -31.51
N ASP A 114 -10.73 9.15 -32.70
CA ASP A 114 -11.14 9.66 -34.00
C ASP A 114 -11.53 8.44 -34.84
#